data_AF-A0A1M4VJQ7-F1
#
_entry.id   AF-A0A1M4VJQ7-F1
#
_cell.length_a   1.000
_cell.length_b   1.000
_cell.length_c   1.000
_cell.angle_alpha   90.00
_cell.angle_beta   90.00
_cell.angle_gamma   90.00
#
_symmetry.space_group_name_H-M   'P 1'
#
loop_
_entity.id
_entity.type
_entity.pdbx_description
1 polymer ?
#
loop_
_entity_poly.entity_id
_entity_poly.type
_entity_poly.pdbx_seq_one_letter_code
_entity_poly.pdbx_strand_id
1 'polypeptide(L)' 'MYIVTFHTQSAAFMYKRLLEQNGITVELMPTPRRISSSCGIAARVFDEEALKFRIDELDSIYNEELKLIIKNT' A
#
# COMPACT_ATOMS: atom_id res chain seq x y z
N MET A 1 -4.24 -5.79 9.42
CA MET A 1 -3.08 -5.48 8.56
C MET A 1 -3.55 -5.38 7.12
N TYR A 2 -3.03 -4.41 6.39
CA TYR A 2 -3.35 -4.19 4.98
C TYR A 2 -2.08 -4.15 4.13
N ILE A 3 -2.24 -4.52 2.86
CA ILE A 3 -1.18 -4.41 1.85
C ILE A 3 -1.67 -3.45 0.79
N VAL A 4 -0.89 -2.40 0.57
CA VAL A 4 -1.15 -1.38 -0.43
C VAL A 4 -0.16 -1.56 -1.57
N THR A 5 -0.65 -1.60 -2.80
CA THR A 5 0.16 -1.68 -4.02
C THR A 5 0.08 -0.37 -4.80
N PHE A 6 1.05 -0.15 -5.70
CA PHE A 6 1.24 1.12 -6.39
C PHE A 6 1.54 0.93 -7.87
N HIS A 7 1.18 1.92 -8.68
CA HIS A 7 1.55 1.93 -10.10
C HIS A 7 3.03 2.26 -10.31
N THR A 8 3.65 3.01 -9.39
CA THR A 8 5.08 3.39 -9.47
C THR A 8 5.82 3.10 -8.17
N GLN A 9 7.14 2.91 -8.24
CA GLN A 9 7.96 2.73 -7.03
C GLN A 9 8.04 4.02 -6.21
N SER A 10 8.12 5.18 -6.88
CA SER A 10 8.12 6.50 -6.23
C SER A 10 6.89 6.70 -5.34
N ALA A 11 5.71 6.30 -5.82
CA ALA A 11 4.47 6.37 -5.05
C ALA A 11 4.53 5.56 -3.75
N ALA A 12 5.15 4.38 -3.76
CA ALA A 12 5.34 3.58 -2.55
C ALA A 12 6.16 4.32 -1.48
N PHE A 13 7.26 4.97 -1.88
CA PHE A 13 8.08 5.77 -0.96
C PHE A 13 7.38 7.04 -0.48
N MET A 14 6.64 7.73 -1.36
CA MET A 14 5.83 8.90 -0.99
C MET A 14 4.75 8.52 0.03
N TYR A 15 4.04 7.41 -0.22
CA TYR A 15 3.03 6.88 0.69
C TYR A 15 3.62 6.52 2.04
N LYS A 16 4.79 5.85 2.07
CA LYS A 16 5.51 5.55 3.30
C LYS A 16 5.74 6.81 4.13
N ARG A 17 6.32 7.86 3.52
CA ARG A 17 6.59 9.14 4.19
C ARG A 17 5.32 9.81 4.70
N LEU A 18 4.24 9.80 3.91
CA LEU A 18 2.95 10.37 4.28
C LEU A 18 2.42 9.70 5.56
N LEU A 19 2.45 8.37 5.63
CA LEU A 19 1.99 7.64 6.81
C LEU A 19 2.89 7.87 8.02
N GLU A 20 4.22 7.81 7.86
CA GLU A 20 5.17 8.08 8.94
C GLU A 20 4.99 9.49 9.53
N GLN A 21 4.73 10.50 8.68
CA GLN A 21 4.44 11.87 9.13
C GLN A 21 3.15 12.00 9.94
N ASN A 22 2.21 11.07 9.74
CA ASN A 22 0.96 10.99 10.50
C ASN A 22 1.05 10.00 11.67
N GLY A 23 2.25 9.52 12.02
CA GLY A 23 2.47 8.59 13.13
C GLY A 23 2.02 7.15 12.85
N ILE A 24 1.77 6.81 11.58
CA ILE A 24 1.29 5.49 11.18
C ILE A 24 2.47 4.60 10.81
N THR A 25 2.50 3.41 11.40
CA THR A 25 3.54 2.41 11.14
C THR A 25 3.32 1.75 9.78
N VAL A 26 4.34 1.83 8.92
CA VAL A 26 4.32 1.28 7.57
C VAL A 26 5.69 0.69 7.21
N GLU A 27 5.67 -0.45 6.53
CA GLU A 27 6.87 -1.11 6.03
C GLU A 27 6.77 -1.34 4.52
N LEU A 28 7.81 -0.97 3.78
CA LEU A 28 7.89 -1.32 2.36
C LEU A 28 8.46 -2.73 2.19
N MET A 29 7.85 -3.49 1.31
CA MET A 29 8.23 -4.87 1.01
C MET A 29 8.05 -5.16 -0.49
N PRO A 30 8.72 -6.16 -1.05
CA PRO A 30 8.38 -6.64 -2.38
C PRO A 30 6.92 -7.10 -2.42
N THR A 31 6.24 -6.85 -3.54
CA THR A 31 4.85 -7.28 -3.71
C THR A 31 4.74 -8.80 -3.53
N PRO A 32 3.84 -9.31 -2.67
CA PRO A 32 3.67 -10.74 -2.48
C PRO A 32 3.33 -11.45 -3.80
N ARG A 33 3.91 -12.62 -4.05
CA ARG A 33 3.76 -13.35 -5.32
C ARG A 33 2.32 -13.69 -5.71
N ARG A 34 1.40 -13.75 -4.74
CA ARG A 34 -0.04 -14.01 -4.97
C ARG A 34 -0.80 -12.80 -5.51
N ILE A 35 -0.20 -11.60 -5.45
CA ILE A 35 -0.78 -10.35 -5.97
C ILE A 35 0.14 -9.79 -7.05
N SER A 36 -0.39 -9.64 -8.26
CA SER A 36 0.33 -8.97 -9.36
C SER A 36 0.17 -7.47 -9.19
N SER A 37 1.28 -6.74 -9.06
CA SER A 37 1.26 -5.28 -9.11
C SER A 37 2.37 -4.74 -10.00
N SER A 38 2.12 -3.56 -10.59
CA SER A 38 2.90 -3.01 -11.68
C SER A 38 4.34 -2.64 -11.31
N CYS A 39 4.59 -2.18 -10.08
CA CYS A 39 5.92 -1.66 -9.70
C CYS A 39 6.78 -2.61 -8.84
N GLY A 40 6.23 -3.78 -8.45
CA GLY A 40 6.93 -4.81 -7.67
C GLY A 40 7.19 -4.46 -6.20
N ILE A 41 6.73 -3.30 -5.72
CA ILE A 41 6.81 -2.87 -4.32
C ILE A 41 5.39 -2.70 -3.76
N ALA A 42 5.21 -3.11 -2.50
CA ALA A 42 4.00 -2.91 -1.73
C ALA A 42 4.34 -2.29 -0.36
N ALA A 43 3.36 -1.61 0.23
CA ALA A 43 3.42 -1.12 1.60
C ALA A 43 2.55 -2.01 2.49
N ARG A 44 3.15 -2.51 3.56
CA ARG A 44 2.46 -3.20 4.65
C ARG A 44 2.10 -2.16 5.71
N VAL A 45 0.82 -2.04 6.00
CA VAL A 45 0.33 -1.14 7.04
C VAL A 45 -0.42 -1.95 8.10
N PHE A 46 -0.17 -1.63 9.36
CA PHE A 46 -0.75 -2.36 10.49
C PHE A 46 -2.04 -1.72 10.98
N ASP A 47 -2.23 -0.45 10.65
CA ASP A 47 -3.36 0.37 11.07
C ASP A 47 -4.38 0.55 9.94
N GLU A 48 -5.67 0.51 10.30
CA GLU A 48 -6.77 0.82 9.38
C GLU A 48 -6.85 2.31 9.06
N GLU A 49 -6.37 3.18 9.95
CA GLU A 49 -6.33 4.62 9.70
C GLU A 49 -5.50 4.97 8.45
N ALA A 50 -4.53 4.12 8.09
CA ALA A 50 -3.74 4.24 6.87
C ALA A 50 -4.61 4.28 5.60
N LEU A 51 -5.77 3.62 5.60
CA LEU A 51 -6.69 3.55 4.45
C LEU A 51 -7.34 4.91 4.12
N LYS A 52 -7.37 5.84 5.09
CA LYS A 52 -7.86 7.21 4.89
C LYS A 52 -6.90 8.04 4.04
N PHE A 53 -5.61 7.71 4.09
CA PHE A 53 -4.59 8.36 3.30
C PHE A 53 -4.56 7.70 1.92
N ARG A 54 -5.07 8.41 0.90
CA ARG A 54 -5.00 7.95 -0.49
C ARG A 54 -4.13 8.89 -1.30
N ILE A 55 -3.34 8.31 -2.20
CA ILE A 55 -2.60 9.01 -3.24
C ILE A 55 -3.11 8.54 -4.60
N ASP A 56 -2.95 9.36 -5.62
CA ASP A 56 -3.47 9.09 -6.96
C ASP A 56 -2.84 7.82 -7.56
N GLU A 57 -1.54 7.63 -7.37
CA GLU A 57 -0.79 6.48 -7.90
C GLU A 57 -0.93 5.17 -7.10
N LEU A 58 -1.88 5.12 -6.15
CA LEU A 58 -2.24 3.91 -5.43
C LEU A 58 -3.00 2.97 -6.38
N ASP A 59 -2.59 1.71 -6.47
CA ASP A 59 -3.14 0.71 -7.40
C ASP A 59 -4.26 -0.12 -6.73
N SER A 60 -3.95 -0.80 -5.63
CA SER A 60 -4.93 -1.64 -4.93
C SER A 60 -4.61 -1.78 -3.44
N ILE A 61 -5.64 -2.07 -2.65
CA ILE A 61 -5.52 -2.37 -1.22
C ILE A 61 -6.09 -3.75 -0.95
N TYR A 62 -5.33 -4.54 -0.21
CA TYR A 62 -5.64 -5.92 0.17
C TYR A 62 -5.68 -6.07 1.69
N ASN A 63 -6.50 -6.99 2.18
CA ASN A 63 -6.52 -7.36 3.60
C ASN A 63 -5.39 -8.35 3.92
N GLU A 64 -5.34 -8.81 5.17
CA GLU A 64 -4.37 -9.80 5.66
C GLU A 64 -4.43 -11.15 4.90
N GLU A 65 -5.58 -11.52 4.37
CA GLU A 65 -5.78 -12.72 3.54
C GLU A 65 -5.43 -12.50 2.05
N LEU A 66 -4.90 -11.33 1.69
CA LEU A 66 -4.66 -10.88 0.31
C LEU A 66 -5.94 -10.80 -0.53
N LYS A 67 -7.11 -10.63 0.10
CA LYS A 67 -8.36 -10.33 -0.60
C LYS A 67 -8.40 -8.84 -0.91
N LEU A 68 -8.73 -8.53 -2.17
CA LEU A 68 -8.87 -7.16 -2.65
C LEU A 68 -10.01 -6.45 -1.92
N ILE A 69 -9.73 -5.29 -1.35
CA ILE A 69 -10.71 -4.42 -0.67
C ILE A 69 -11.04 -3.22 -1.55
N ILE A 70 -10.01 -2.57 -2.09
CA ILE A 70 -10.14 -1.38 -2.92
C ILE A 70 -9.24 -1.55 -4.14
N LYS A 71 -9.74 -1.17 -5.31
CA LYS A 71 -8.96 -1.05 -6.53
C LYS A 71 -9.18 0.35 -7.08
N ASN A 72 -8.10 1.12 -7.20
CA ASN A 72 -8.11 2.34 -8.00
C ASN A 72 -7.84 1.89 -9.44
N THR A 73 -8.73 2.25 -10.37
CA THR A 73 -8.62 1.95 -11.80
C THR A 73 -8.63 3.27 -12.56
#